data_AF-A0A1H0FU27-F1
#
_entry.id   AF-A0A1H0FU27-F1
#
_cell.length_a   1.000
_cell.length_b   1.000
_cell.length_c   1.000
_cell.angle_alpha   90.00
_cell.angle_beta   90.00
_cell.angle_gamma   90.00
#
_symmetry.space_group_name_H-M   'P 1'
#
loop_
_entity.id
_entity.type
_entity.pdbx_description
1 polymer ?
#
loop_
_entity_poly.entity_id
_entity_poly.type
_entity_poly.pdbx_seq_one_letter_code
_entity_poly.pdbx_strand_id
1 'polypeptide(L)'
;MGSKSLHSERNHHSKRNLWSGVLFGIGLAAFIDETIFHQLLRWHHFYDQSTTDIGLISDGLFHAFSWFATIGGLFLFADLKRRNGLSLKRWWGGVLLGAGSFQLYDGIIQHKLMRLHQIRYVENVIPYDLVWNISAVLMIAAGLLLLKRTSKKGAPSHA
;
A
#
# COMPACT_ATOMS: atom_id res chain seq x y z
N MET A 1 -25.09 -14.61 -26.32
CA MET A 1 -23.63 -14.43 -26.09
C MET A 1 -23.23 -13.11 -25.40
N GLY A 2 -24.09 -12.08 -25.28
CA GLY A 2 -23.69 -10.75 -24.74
C GLY A 2 -23.50 -10.62 -23.21
N SER A 3 -24.24 -11.36 -22.38
CA SER A 3 -24.17 -11.24 -20.90
C SER A 3 -22.82 -11.65 -20.31
N LYS A 4 -22.18 -12.71 -20.85
CA LYS A 4 -20.87 -13.20 -20.40
C LYS A 4 -19.75 -12.17 -20.66
N SER A 5 -19.82 -11.45 -21.79
CA SER A 5 -18.84 -10.42 -22.17
C SER A 5 -18.89 -9.21 -21.24
N LEU A 6 -20.08 -8.67 -20.97
CA LEU A 6 -20.26 -7.52 -20.07
C LEU A 6 -19.84 -7.83 -18.63
N HIS A 7 -20.10 -9.05 -18.15
CA HIS A 7 -19.68 -9.48 -16.82
C HIS A 7 -18.16 -9.63 -16.70
N SER A 8 -17.51 -10.11 -17.77
CA SER A 8 -16.05 -10.22 -17.86
C SER A 8 -15.36 -8.85 -17.81
N GLU A 9 -15.82 -7.90 -18.62
CA GLU A 9 -15.29 -6.52 -18.65
C GLU A 9 -15.46 -5.83 -17.29
N ARG A 10 -16.63 -5.96 -16.65
CA ARG A 10 -16.90 -5.36 -15.33
C ARG A 10 -16.02 -5.95 -14.24
N ASN A 11 -15.78 -7.26 -14.26
CA ASN A 11 -14.90 -7.94 -13.31
C ASN A 11 -13.44 -7.54 -13.53
N HIS A 12 -13.01 -7.44 -14.80
CA HIS A 12 -11.68 -6.99 -15.16
C HIS A 12 -11.40 -5.57 -14.68
N HIS A 13 -12.31 -4.61 -14.92
CA HIS A 13 -12.19 -3.26 -14.37
C HIS A 13 -12.19 -3.26 -12.84
N SER A 14 -13.03 -4.08 -12.20
CA SER A 14 -13.09 -4.21 -10.73
C SER A 14 -11.75 -4.66 -10.14
N LYS A 15 -11.12 -5.69 -10.72
CA LYS A 15 -9.79 -6.17 -10.29
C LYS A 15 -8.70 -5.13 -10.56
N ARG A 16 -8.72 -4.48 -11.72
CA ARG A 16 -7.72 -3.45 -12.07
C ARG A 16 -7.82 -2.21 -11.18
N ASN A 17 -9.02 -1.78 -10.80
CA ASN A 17 -9.20 -0.69 -9.82
C ASN A 17 -8.56 -1.04 -8.48
N LEU A 18 -8.75 -2.27 -8.00
CA LEU A 18 -8.15 -2.75 -6.76
C LEU A 18 -6.63 -2.76 -6.86
N TRP A 19 -6.07 -3.41 -7.89
CA TRP A 19 -4.62 -3.53 -8.04
C TRP A 19 -3.93 -2.18 -8.30
N SER A 20 -4.55 -1.30 -9.08
CA SER A 20 -4.08 0.08 -9.25
C SER A 20 -3.99 0.80 -7.91
N GLY A 21 -5.03 0.68 -7.08
CA GLY A 21 -5.04 1.25 -5.74
C GLY A 21 -3.99 0.63 -4.83
N VAL A 22 -3.91 -0.71 -4.78
CA VAL A 22 -2.95 -1.43 -3.92
C VAL A 22 -1.52 -1.07 -4.25
N LEU A 23 -1.13 -1.09 -5.54
CA LEU A 23 0.23 -0.72 -5.96
C LEU A 23 0.55 0.73 -5.61
N PHE A 24 -0.38 1.65 -5.89
CA PHE A 24 -0.21 3.05 -5.51
C PHE A 24 -0.09 3.24 -4.00
N GLY A 25 -0.90 2.52 -3.21
CA GLY A 25 -0.88 2.58 -1.75
C GLY A 25 0.43 2.06 -1.16
N ILE A 26 0.95 0.92 -1.67
CA ILE A 26 2.25 0.39 -1.28
C ILE A 26 3.35 1.42 -1.60
N GLY A 27 3.37 1.93 -2.83
CA GLY A 27 4.37 2.90 -3.26
C GLY A 27 4.32 4.19 -2.45
N LEU A 28 3.12 4.73 -2.19
CA LEU A 28 2.95 5.93 -1.38
C LEU A 28 3.39 5.73 0.07
N ALA A 29 3.03 4.61 0.70
CA ALA A 29 3.44 4.33 2.06
C ALA A 29 4.96 4.15 2.17
N ALA A 30 5.56 3.38 1.25
CA ALA A 30 7.01 3.21 1.19
C ALA A 30 7.76 4.52 0.91
N PHE A 31 7.21 5.40 0.07
CA PHE A 31 7.77 6.72 -0.17
C PHE A 31 7.71 7.60 1.08
N ILE A 32 6.56 7.65 1.75
CA ILE A 32 6.41 8.41 3.00
C ILE A 32 7.38 7.87 4.06
N ASP A 33 7.49 6.55 4.15
CA ASP A 33 8.36 5.89 5.11
C ASP A 33 9.83 6.28 4.89
N GLU A 34 10.31 6.10 3.68
CA GLU A 34 11.68 6.41 3.29
C GLU A 34 11.99 7.92 3.42
N THR A 35 11.10 8.79 2.93
CA THR A 35 11.34 10.24 3.02
C THR A 35 11.28 10.74 4.46
N ILE A 36 10.25 10.37 5.22
CA ILE A 36 10.05 10.91 6.56
C ILE A 36 10.96 10.23 7.58
N PHE A 37 10.95 8.90 7.66
CA PHE A 37 11.64 8.19 8.73
C PHE A 37 13.09 7.89 8.39
N HIS A 38 13.43 7.55 7.14
CA HIS A 38 14.81 7.26 6.79
C HIS A 38 15.62 8.54 6.53
N GLN A 39 15.11 9.46 5.72
CA GLN A 39 15.89 10.63 5.28
C GLN A 39 15.77 11.84 6.22
N LEU A 40 14.53 12.29 6.50
CA LEU A 40 14.31 13.52 7.25
C LEU A 40 14.56 13.34 8.74
N LEU A 41 13.91 12.34 9.35
CA LEU A 41 14.02 12.07 10.78
C LEU A 41 15.19 11.16 11.14
N ARG A 42 15.70 10.39 10.17
CA ARG A 42 16.83 9.46 10.34
C ARG A 42 16.63 8.50 11.52
N TRP A 43 15.43 7.96 11.63
CA TRP A 43 15.08 7.00 12.67
C TRP A 43 15.73 5.64 12.43
N HIS A 44 15.90 5.24 11.18
CA HIS A 44 16.49 3.97 10.74
C HIS A 44 16.85 4.03 9.25
N HIS A 45 17.69 3.12 8.77
CA HIS A 45 17.80 2.79 7.34
C HIS A 45 17.06 1.47 7.06
N PHE A 46 16.85 1.15 5.78
CA PHE A 46 16.19 -0.09 5.36
C PHE A 46 16.97 -1.34 5.79
N TYR A 47 18.29 -1.24 5.89
CA TYR A 47 19.13 -2.30 6.42
C TYR A 47 20.22 -1.73 7.33
N ASP A 48 20.03 -1.92 8.64
CA ASP A 48 20.91 -1.38 9.68
C ASP A 48 21.91 -2.41 10.24
N GLN A 49 21.90 -3.65 9.75
CA GLN A 49 22.79 -4.72 10.23
C GLN A 49 24.20 -4.65 9.60
N SER A 50 24.59 -3.52 9.02
CA SER A 50 25.86 -3.33 8.30
C SER A 50 26.38 -1.89 8.47
N THR A 51 27.15 -1.39 7.50
CA THR A 51 27.66 -0.02 7.49
C THR A 51 26.61 0.98 7.03
N THR A 52 26.79 2.25 7.39
CA THR A 52 25.94 3.36 6.92
C THR A 52 25.88 3.45 5.40
N ASP A 53 26.98 3.17 4.69
CA ASP A 53 26.99 3.16 3.23
C ASP A 53 26.03 2.10 2.65
N ILE A 54 26.00 0.90 3.25
CA ILE A 54 25.05 -0.15 2.87
C ILE A 54 23.61 0.26 3.23
N GLY A 55 23.41 0.91 4.39
CA GLY A 55 22.12 1.49 4.76
C GLY A 55 21.59 2.46 3.70
N LEU A 56 22.41 3.42 3.27
CA LEU A 56 22.07 4.39 2.22
C LEU A 56 21.79 3.75 0.86
N ILE A 57 22.58 2.74 0.46
CA ILE A 57 22.33 2.00 -0.78
C ILE A 57 20.99 1.27 -0.70
N SER A 58 20.71 0.64 0.44
CA SER A 58 19.46 -0.09 0.66
C SER A 58 18.24 0.82 0.67
N ASP A 59 18.35 2.02 1.24
CA ASP A 59 17.33 3.07 1.16
C ASP A 59 17.06 3.48 -0.29
N GLY A 60 18.12 3.69 -1.08
CA GLY A 60 17.97 4.03 -2.51
C GLY A 60 17.24 2.95 -3.31
N LEU A 61 17.52 1.66 -3.06
CA LEU A 61 16.79 0.55 -3.69
C LEU A 61 15.34 0.49 -3.25
N PHE A 62 15.07 0.71 -1.95
CA PHE A 62 13.73 0.77 -1.40
C PHE A 62 12.93 1.95 -1.97
N HIS A 63 13.56 3.11 -2.15
CA HIS A 63 12.98 4.28 -2.81
C HIS A 63 12.68 4.02 -4.28
N ALA A 64 13.58 3.35 -5.01
CA ALA A 64 13.30 2.96 -6.39
C ALA A 64 12.07 2.04 -6.47
N PHE A 65 11.96 1.06 -5.58
CA PHE A 65 10.79 0.20 -5.48
C PHE A 65 9.50 1.00 -5.21
N SER A 66 9.54 1.96 -4.29
CA SER A 66 8.37 2.80 -3.97
C SER A 66 7.89 3.59 -5.20
N TRP A 67 8.81 4.14 -5.99
CA TRP A 67 8.49 4.83 -7.24
C TRP A 67 7.94 3.91 -8.32
N PHE A 68 8.53 2.72 -8.52
CA PHE A 68 8.00 1.76 -9.50
C PHE A 68 6.57 1.33 -9.15
N ALA A 69 6.29 1.05 -7.87
CA ALA A 69 4.95 0.71 -7.42
C ALA A 69 3.96 1.89 -7.62
N THR A 70 4.37 3.11 -7.25
CA THR A 70 3.58 4.33 -7.43
C THR A 70 3.24 4.58 -8.89
N ILE A 71 4.26 4.60 -9.75
CA ILE A 71 4.14 4.84 -11.19
C ILE A 71 3.29 3.74 -11.83
N GLY A 72 3.57 2.46 -11.54
CA GLY A 72 2.77 1.33 -12.03
C GLY A 72 1.29 1.42 -11.63
N GLY A 73 1.01 1.80 -10.39
CA GLY A 73 -0.34 2.08 -9.90
C GLY A 73 -1.03 3.21 -10.67
N LEU A 74 -0.32 4.30 -10.95
CA LEU A 74 -0.81 5.45 -11.71
C LEU A 74 -1.01 5.16 -13.20
N PHE A 75 -0.17 4.32 -13.83
CA PHE A 75 -0.39 3.87 -15.20
C PHE A 75 -1.69 3.07 -15.33
N LEU A 76 -1.96 2.17 -14.38
CA LEU A 76 -3.23 1.45 -14.33
C LEU A 76 -4.41 2.40 -14.07
N PHE A 77 -4.24 3.38 -13.19
CA PHE A 77 -5.25 4.41 -12.92
C PHE A 77 -5.58 5.21 -14.18
N ALA A 78 -4.55 5.66 -14.92
CA ALA A 78 -4.71 6.42 -16.15
C ALA A 78 -5.44 5.60 -17.23
N ASP A 79 -5.10 4.32 -17.41
CA ASP A 79 -5.81 3.46 -18.38
C ASP A 79 -7.27 3.21 -17.95
N LEU A 80 -7.54 3.02 -16.65
CA LEU A 80 -8.92 2.90 -16.14
C LEU A 80 -9.72 4.18 -16.38
N LYS A 81 -9.13 5.35 -16.15
CA LYS A 81 -9.75 6.65 -16.41
C LYS A 81 -10.05 6.83 -17.89
N ARG A 82 -9.07 6.54 -18.77
CA ARG A 82 -9.21 6.62 -20.24
C ARG A 82 -10.36 5.74 -20.76
N ARG A 83 -10.57 4.57 -20.17
CA ARG A 83 -11.61 3.61 -20.57
C ARG A 83 -12.94 3.80 -19.85
N ASN A 84 -13.14 4.90 -19.11
CA ASN A 84 -14.33 5.15 -18.28
C ASN A 84 -14.65 4.01 -17.28
N GLY A 85 -13.64 3.24 -16.88
CA GLY A 85 -13.76 2.10 -15.97
C GLY A 85 -13.31 2.40 -14.54
N LEU A 86 -12.93 3.64 -14.24
CA LEU A 86 -12.43 4.05 -12.93
C LEU A 86 -13.56 4.12 -11.88
N SER A 87 -13.34 3.47 -10.75
CA SER A 87 -14.17 3.56 -9.55
C SER A 87 -13.33 4.10 -8.39
N LEU A 88 -13.39 5.40 -8.15
CA LEU A 88 -12.59 6.08 -7.12
C LEU A 88 -12.75 5.45 -5.73
N LYS A 89 -13.97 5.04 -5.36
CA LYS A 89 -14.22 4.39 -4.07
C LYS A 89 -13.49 3.06 -3.94
N ARG A 90 -13.45 2.27 -5.02
CA ARG A 90 -12.75 0.99 -5.04
C ARG A 90 -11.24 1.18 -5.10
N TRP A 91 -10.79 2.18 -5.87
CA TRP A 91 -9.40 2.56 -5.95
C TRP A 91 -8.86 3.01 -4.58
N TRP A 92 -9.52 3.93 -3.89
CA TRP A 92 -9.15 4.33 -2.51
C TRP A 92 -9.22 3.17 -1.51
N GLY A 93 -10.17 2.25 -1.67
CA GLY A 93 -10.18 1.01 -0.90
C GLY A 93 -8.92 0.17 -1.13
N GLY A 94 -8.42 0.12 -2.36
CA GLY A 94 -7.13 -0.48 -2.70
C GLY A 94 -5.93 0.29 -2.15
N VAL A 95 -5.92 1.63 -2.22
CA VAL A 95 -4.85 2.48 -1.67
C VAL A 95 -4.66 2.24 -0.19
N LEU A 96 -5.74 2.30 0.59
CA LEU A 96 -5.68 2.05 2.04
C LEU A 96 -5.27 0.61 2.36
N LEU A 97 -5.75 -0.36 1.58
CA LEU A 97 -5.37 -1.75 1.75
C LEU A 97 -3.88 -1.96 1.45
N GLY A 98 -3.36 -1.39 0.37
CA GLY A 98 -1.94 -1.48 0.00
C GLY A 98 -1.04 -0.78 1.01
N ALA A 99 -1.35 0.47 1.36
CA ALA A 99 -0.58 1.25 2.33
C ALA A 99 -0.54 0.57 3.71
N GLY A 100 -1.69 0.16 4.22
CA GLY A 100 -1.76 -0.53 5.51
C GLY A 100 -1.10 -1.91 5.48
N SER A 101 -1.20 -2.66 4.39
CA SER A 101 -0.52 -3.97 4.27
C SER A 101 1.00 -3.81 4.23
N PHE A 102 1.50 -2.81 3.50
CA PHE A 102 2.92 -2.47 3.47
C PHE A 102 3.42 -2.13 4.87
N GLN A 103 2.75 -1.21 5.56
CA GLN A 103 3.16 -0.76 6.88
C GLN A 103 3.10 -1.88 7.94
N LEU A 104 2.10 -2.77 7.87
CA LEU A 104 2.01 -3.93 8.76
C LEU A 104 3.11 -4.96 8.46
N TYR A 105 3.41 -5.18 7.17
CA TYR A 105 4.50 -6.06 6.74
C TYR A 105 5.84 -5.55 7.25
N ASP A 106 6.15 -4.28 7.06
CA ASP A 106 7.35 -3.66 7.58
C ASP A 106 7.41 -3.77 9.13
N GLY A 107 6.35 -3.33 9.82
CA GLY A 107 6.24 -3.31 11.27
C GLY A 107 6.40 -4.67 11.97
N ILE A 108 6.02 -5.77 11.31
CA ILE A 108 6.05 -7.12 11.89
C ILE A 108 7.17 -7.96 11.26
N ILE A 109 7.21 -8.04 9.93
CA ILE A 109 8.14 -8.92 9.23
C ILE A 109 9.54 -8.31 9.23
N GLN A 110 9.71 -7.07 8.77
CA GLN A 110 11.05 -6.50 8.65
C GLN A 110 11.61 -6.12 10.02
N HIS A 111 10.79 -5.50 10.86
CA HIS A 111 11.22 -5.00 12.16
C HIS A 111 11.33 -6.07 13.26
N LYS A 112 10.44 -7.07 13.31
CA LYS A 112 10.38 -8.02 14.44
C LYS A 112 10.82 -9.43 14.08
N LEU A 113 10.40 -9.93 12.92
CA LEU A 113 10.76 -11.28 12.47
C LEU A 113 12.17 -11.33 11.88
N MET A 114 12.45 -10.51 10.87
CA MET A 114 13.73 -10.46 10.17
C MET A 114 14.76 -9.58 10.87
N ARG A 115 14.30 -8.59 11.65
CA ARG A 115 15.13 -7.64 12.40
C ARG A 115 16.13 -6.89 11.51
N LEU A 116 15.70 -6.51 10.31
CA LEU A 116 16.53 -5.75 9.37
C LEU A 116 16.88 -4.36 9.92
N HIS A 117 15.91 -3.76 10.61
CA HIS A 117 15.99 -2.47 11.28
C HIS A 117 14.97 -2.42 12.43
N GLN A 118 14.86 -1.31 13.17
CA GLN A 118 13.75 -1.05 14.10
C GLN A 118 13.04 0.23 13.69
N ILE A 119 11.73 0.33 13.98
CA ILE A 119 10.94 1.56 13.73
C ILE A 119 11.65 2.78 14.31
N ARG A 120 12.23 2.64 15.50
CA ARG A 120 13.07 3.67 16.10
C ARG A 120 14.00 3.07 17.15
N TYR A 121 15.27 3.47 17.12
CA TYR A 121 16.25 3.09 18.15
C TYR A 121 16.14 4.03 19.36
N VAL A 122 15.32 3.63 20.33
CA VAL A 122 15.11 4.31 21.62
C VAL A 122 14.95 3.27 22.72
N GLU A 123 15.16 3.66 23.99
CA GLU A 123 15.06 2.76 25.15
C GLU A 123 13.71 2.03 25.21
N ASN A 124 12.61 2.75 24.98
CA ASN A 124 11.27 2.18 24.91
C ASN A 124 10.66 2.36 23.53
N VAL A 125 10.81 1.34 22.68
CA VAL A 125 10.27 1.32 21.30
C VAL A 125 8.76 1.00 21.25
N ILE A 126 8.17 0.46 22.32
CA ILE A 126 6.79 -0.05 22.34
C ILE A 126 5.76 0.99 21.86
N PRO A 127 5.80 2.28 22.27
CA PRO A 127 4.82 3.26 21.79
C PRO A 127 4.89 3.45 20.27
N TYR A 128 6.09 3.41 19.68
CA TYR A 128 6.29 3.55 18.24
C TYR A 128 5.79 2.31 17.50
N ASP A 129 6.10 1.12 18.00
CA ASP A 129 5.58 -0.15 17.47
C ASP A 129 4.04 -0.17 17.48
N LEU A 130 3.42 0.30 18.57
CA LEU A 130 1.96 0.34 18.70
C LEU A 130 1.34 1.32 17.71
N VAL A 131 1.84 2.56 17.64
CA VAL A 131 1.32 3.55 16.69
C VAL A 131 1.44 3.05 15.26
N TRP A 132 2.61 2.50 14.89
CA TRP A 132 2.88 1.98 13.55
C TRP A 132 1.93 0.86 13.14
N ASN A 133 1.76 -0.15 13.99
CA ASN A 133 0.96 -1.32 13.67
C ASN A 133 -0.56 -1.04 13.80
N ILE A 134 -0.97 -0.21 14.76
CA ILE A 134 -2.38 0.19 14.89
C ILE A 134 -2.81 1.02 13.68
N SER A 135 -2.02 1.99 13.21
CA SER A 135 -2.36 2.73 11.99
C SER A 135 -2.43 1.81 10.78
N ALA A 136 -1.54 0.82 10.67
CA ALA A 136 -1.58 -0.19 9.62
C ALA A 136 -2.90 -0.98 9.62
N VAL A 137 -3.32 -1.49 10.78
CA VAL A 137 -4.58 -2.21 10.96
C VAL A 137 -5.79 -1.33 10.63
N LEU A 138 -5.79 -0.06 11.07
CA LEU A 138 -6.86 0.89 10.78
C LEU A 138 -6.99 1.18 9.27
N MET A 139 -5.87 1.37 8.58
CA MET A 139 -5.86 1.54 7.12
C MET A 139 -6.40 0.30 6.40
N ILE A 140 -5.96 -0.91 6.79
CA ILE A 140 -6.47 -2.17 6.22
C ILE A 140 -7.97 -2.29 6.45
N ALA A 141 -8.44 -2.08 7.68
CA ALA A 141 -9.85 -2.17 8.03
C ALA A 141 -10.70 -1.17 7.22
N ALA A 142 -10.26 0.09 7.12
CA ALA A 142 -10.92 1.11 6.33
C ALA A 142 -10.96 0.75 4.83
N GLY A 143 -9.85 0.25 4.29
CA GLY A 143 -9.76 -0.26 2.91
C GLY A 143 -10.75 -1.38 2.64
N LEU A 144 -10.77 -2.41 3.50
CA LEU A 144 -11.70 -3.53 3.40
C LEU A 144 -13.17 -3.08 3.51
N LEU A 145 -13.48 -2.13 4.39
CA LEU A 145 -14.83 -1.56 4.51
C LEU A 145 -15.27 -0.83 3.23
N LEU A 146 -14.39 -0.03 2.62
CA LEU A 146 -14.66 0.62 1.34
C LEU A 146 -14.89 -0.42 0.24
N LEU A 147 -14.05 -1.45 0.14
CA LEU A 147 -14.17 -2.52 -0.84
C LEU A 147 -15.49 -3.28 -0.68
N LYS A 148 -15.89 -3.64 0.55
CA LYS A 148 -17.19 -4.29 0.83
C LYS A 148 -18.37 -3.44 0.38
N ARG A 149 -18.34 -2.12 0.63
CA ARG A 149 -19.40 -1.19 0.21
C ARG A 149 -19.53 -1.09 -1.31
N THR A 150 -18.43 -1.19 -2.04
CA THR A 150 -18.45 -1.19 -3.51
C THR A 150 -19.00 -2.49 -4.11
N SER A 151 -18.79 -3.62 -3.44
CA SER A 151 -19.32 -4.92 -3.91
C SER A 151 -20.84 -5.03 -3.76
N LYS A 152 -21.42 -4.43 -2.70
CA LYS A 152 -22.87 -4.49 -2.45
C LYS A 152 -23.70 -3.64 -3.44
N LYS A 153 -23.17 -2.52 -3.93
CA LYS A 153 -23.86 -1.66 -4.91
C LYS A 153 -23.89 -2.22 -6.35
N GLY A 154 -23.16 -3.30 -6.61
CA GLY A 154 -23.09 -3.94 -7.93
C GLY A 154 -24.11 -5.05 -8.18
N ALA A 155 -24.80 -5.54 -7.13
CA ALA A 155 -25.86 -6.53 -7.25
C ALA A 155 -27.16 -5.82 -7.64
N PRO A 156 -27.86 -6.24 -8.72
CA PRO A 156 -29.18 -5.70 -9.01
C PRO A 156 -30.09 -5.99 -7.82
N SER A 157 -30.75 -4.95 -7.31
CA SER A 157 -31.90 -5.13 -6.43
C SER A 157 -32.99 -5.79 -7.27
N HIS A 158 -33.19 -7.10 -7.08
CA HIS A 158 -34.43 -7.72 -7.53
C HIS A 158 -35.54 -7.19 -6.62
N ALA A 159 -36.28 -6.22 -7.15
CA ALA A 159 -37.62 -5.83 -6.73
C ALA A 159 -38.54 -6.09 -7.92
#